data_AF-A0A7Y6X2H3-F1
#
_entry.id   AF-A0A7Y6X2H3-F1
#
_cell.length_a   1.000
_cell.length_b   1.000
_cell.length_c   1.000
_cell.angle_alpha   90.00
_cell.angle_beta   90.00
_cell.angle_gamma   90.00
#
_symmetry.space_group_name_H-M   'P 1'
#
loop_
_entity.id
_entity.type
_entity.pdbx_description
1 polymer ?
#
loop_
_entity_poly.entity_id
_entity_poly.type
_entity_poly.pdbx_seq_one_letter_code
_entity_poly.pdbx_strand_id
1 'polypeptide(L)'
;MHPLSLPPGGPLAAAALCLRIAGWTGVVEVGEAGLRDSLRRMFSRFVVSPARQDGEVARLVAVAPAQARPAPATRELPRVLRGEDGALRLAGEDYDATLSADGLQAHVEGPGRFPVETVLKVMLARALARRGGLLVHGVAVAHQGRAALFTGHSGAGKSTLGALWARAGGQVLS
;
A
#
# COMPACT_ATOMS: atom_id res chain seq x y z
N MET A 1 24.04 -11.14 2.13
CA MET A 1 22.76 -10.58 1.66
C MET A 1 23.06 -9.49 0.65
N HIS A 2 22.80 -9.72 -0.63
CA HIS A 2 23.02 -8.71 -1.67
C HIS A 2 22.01 -7.56 -1.51
N PRO A 3 22.40 -6.30 -1.75
CA PRO A 3 21.47 -5.18 -1.76
C PRO A 3 20.48 -5.36 -2.92
N LEU A 4 19.19 -5.39 -2.60
CA LEU A 4 18.11 -5.25 -3.59
C LEU A 4 18.20 -3.83 -4.16
N SER A 5 18.83 -3.69 -5.31
CA SER A 5 18.92 -2.44 -6.05
C SER A 5 17.54 -2.03 -6.56
N LEU A 6 17.19 -0.75 -6.41
CA LEU A 6 15.98 -0.20 -7.00
C LEU A 6 16.14 -0.21 -8.53
N PRO A 7 15.23 -0.85 -9.28
CA PRO A 7 15.30 -0.79 -10.74
C PRO A 7 15.12 0.67 -11.22
N PRO A 8 15.85 1.09 -12.27
CA PRO A 8 15.69 2.42 -12.84
C PRO A 8 14.27 2.63 -13.37
N GLY A 9 13.76 3.85 -13.27
CA GLY A 9 12.41 4.23 -13.70
C GLY A 9 12.20 4.03 -15.21
N GLY A 10 11.80 2.83 -15.60
CA GLY A 10 11.42 2.49 -16.97
C GLY A 10 9.99 2.90 -17.33
N PRO A 11 9.59 2.72 -18.60
CA PRO A 11 8.21 2.92 -19.02
C PRO A 11 7.27 2.04 -18.18
N LEU A 12 6.06 2.55 -17.89
CA LEU A 12 5.02 1.78 -17.20
C LEU A 12 4.76 0.49 -17.96
N ALA A 13 4.92 -0.66 -17.30
CA ALA A 13 4.44 -1.91 -17.84
C ALA A 13 2.94 -1.78 -18.14
N ALA A 14 2.49 -2.26 -19.30
CA ALA A 14 1.06 -2.26 -19.70
C ALA A 14 0.13 -2.95 -18.68
N ALA A 15 0.73 -3.73 -17.78
CA ALA A 15 0.14 -4.51 -16.72
C ALA A 15 0.04 -3.79 -15.35
N ALA A 16 0.49 -2.53 -15.22
CA ALA A 16 0.55 -1.84 -13.94
C ALA A 16 -0.85 -1.45 -13.39
N LEU A 17 -0.98 -1.48 -12.06
CA LEU A 17 -2.15 -0.97 -11.34
C LEU A 17 -1.88 0.47 -10.89
N CYS A 18 -2.63 1.44 -11.40
CA CYS A 18 -2.52 2.84 -10.99
C CYS A 18 -3.59 3.18 -9.94
N LEU A 19 -3.15 3.76 -8.82
CA LEU A 19 -3.95 4.10 -7.66
C LEU A 19 -3.89 5.61 -7.40
N ARG A 20 -5.03 6.22 -7.08
CA ARG A 20 -5.12 7.61 -6.60
C ARG A 20 -5.80 7.64 -5.23
N ILE A 21 -5.05 8.03 -4.20
CA ILE A 21 -5.54 8.05 -2.81
C ILE A 21 -5.13 9.39 -2.18
N ALA A 22 -6.09 10.22 -1.78
CA ALA A 22 -5.82 11.52 -1.14
C ALA A 22 -4.77 12.37 -1.89
N GLY A 23 -4.93 12.48 -3.21
CA GLY A 23 -4.02 13.21 -4.10
C GLY A 23 -2.64 12.55 -4.34
N TRP A 24 -2.35 11.41 -3.70
CA TRP A 24 -1.14 10.62 -3.98
C TRP A 24 -1.40 9.65 -5.13
N THR A 25 -0.47 9.59 -6.09
CA THR A 25 -0.50 8.63 -7.20
C THR A 25 0.52 7.54 -6.96
N GLY A 26 0.06 6.29 -6.91
CA GLY A 26 0.89 5.11 -6.79
C GLY A 26 0.70 4.17 -7.96
N VAL A 27 1.80 3.66 -8.51
CA VAL A 27 1.81 2.64 -9.56
C VAL A 27 2.35 1.36 -8.96
N VAL A 28 1.64 0.26 -9.15
CA VAL A 28 2.01 -1.06 -8.65
C VAL A 28 2.24 -1.99 -9.83
N GLU A 29 3.48 -2.46 -9.96
CA GLU A 29 3.91 -3.40 -10.99
C GLU A 29 4.11 -4.76 -10.34
N VAL A 30 3.27 -5.72 -10.72
CA VAL A 30 3.32 -7.10 -10.22
C VAL A 30 3.39 -8.07 -11.39
N GLY A 31 4.36 -8.98 -11.34
CA GLY A 31 4.55 -10.00 -12.38
C GLY A 31 3.41 -11.02 -12.44
N GLU A 32 2.82 -11.35 -11.29
CA GLU A 32 1.76 -12.36 -11.17
C GLU A 32 0.36 -11.77 -11.42
N ALA A 33 -0.37 -12.33 -12.39
CA ALA A 33 -1.72 -11.87 -12.74
C ALA A 33 -2.73 -12.04 -11.59
N GLY A 34 -2.68 -13.17 -10.87
CA GLY A 34 -3.59 -13.45 -9.75
C GLY A 34 -3.45 -12.43 -8.61
N LEU A 35 -2.21 -12.06 -8.27
CA LEU A 35 -1.91 -11.00 -7.32
C LEU A 35 -2.45 -9.64 -7.80
N ARG A 36 -2.25 -9.31 -9.08
CA ARG A 36 -2.75 -8.07 -9.68
C ARG A 36 -4.25 -7.93 -9.55
N ASP A 37 -5.00 -8.99 -9.87
CA ASP A 37 -6.45 -8.97 -9.81
C ASP A 37 -6.95 -8.87 -8.37
N SER A 38 -6.26 -9.52 -7.43
CA SER A 38 -6.53 -9.40 -6.00
C SER A 38 -6.37 -7.95 -5.52
N LEU A 39 -5.26 -7.30 -5.89
CA LEU A 39 -4.99 -5.89 -5.56
C LEU A 39 -6.03 -4.95 -6.22
N ARG A 40 -6.37 -5.19 -7.49
CA ARG A 40 -7.36 -4.39 -8.23
C ARG A 40 -8.74 -4.47 -7.58
N ARG A 41 -9.19 -5.66 -7.16
CA ARG A 41 -10.48 -5.83 -6.47
C ARG A 41 -10.50 -5.06 -5.15
N MET A 42 -9.45 -5.22 -4.35
CA MET A 42 -9.32 -4.57 -3.05
C MET A 42 -9.27 -3.04 -3.15
N PHE A 43 -8.45 -2.50 -4.05
CA PHE A 43 -8.31 -1.05 -4.23
C PHE A 43 -9.26 -0.48 -5.29
N SER A 44 -10.31 -1.21 -5.68
CA SER A 44 -11.19 -0.88 -6.82
C SER A 44 -11.69 0.57 -6.83
N ARG A 45 -12.01 1.14 -5.66
CA ARG A 45 -12.45 2.55 -5.50
C ARG A 45 -11.37 3.59 -5.82
N PHE A 46 -10.10 3.19 -5.80
CA PHE A 46 -8.94 4.06 -5.99
C PHE A 46 -8.22 3.80 -7.32
N VAL A 47 -8.65 2.80 -8.08
CA VAL A 47 -8.05 2.49 -9.38
C VAL A 47 -8.42 3.59 -10.37
N VAL A 48 -7.39 4.15 -11.01
CA VAL A 48 -7.55 5.20 -12.03
C VAL A 48 -6.85 4.81 -13.33
N SER A 49 -7.27 5.40 -14.45
CA SER A 49 -6.61 5.21 -15.73
C SER A 49 -5.20 5.85 -15.73
N PRO A 50 -4.19 5.21 -16.33
CA PRO A 50 -2.82 5.74 -16.37
C PRO A 50 -2.67 7.04 -17.18
N ALA A 51 -3.66 7.41 -17.99
CA ALA A 51 -3.60 8.56 -18.90
C ALA A 51 -3.61 9.96 -18.24
N ARG A 52 -3.75 10.05 -16.90
CA ARG A 52 -3.70 11.31 -16.14
C ARG A 52 -2.72 11.23 -14.98
N GLN A 53 -1.43 11.30 -15.30
CA GLN A 53 -0.35 11.42 -14.32
C GLN A 53 0.12 12.87 -14.24
N ASP A 54 -0.72 13.74 -13.66
CA ASP A 54 -0.26 15.06 -13.26
C ASP A 54 0.41 14.96 -11.89
N GLY A 55 1.69 15.36 -11.80
CA GLY A 55 2.46 15.42 -10.56
C GLY A 55 3.38 14.23 -10.27
N GLU A 56 3.88 14.16 -9.03
CA GLU A 56 4.83 13.15 -8.56
C GLU A 56 4.18 11.76 -8.47
N VAL A 57 4.75 10.77 -9.16
CA VAL A 57 4.24 9.40 -9.21
C VAL A 57 5.17 8.46 -8.45
N ALA A 58 4.63 7.81 -7.43
CA ALA A 58 5.34 6.77 -6.71
C ALA A 58 5.15 5.42 -7.40
N ARG A 59 6.18 4.58 -7.42
CA ARG A 59 6.22 3.27 -8.06
C ARG A 59 6.64 2.20 -7.07
N LEU A 60 5.92 1.09 -7.10
CA LEU A 60 6.21 -0.12 -6.35
C LEU A 60 6.31 -1.28 -7.33
N VAL A 61 7.47 -1.92 -7.39
CA VAL A 61 7.67 -3.16 -8.13
C VAL A 61 7.66 -4.32 -7.15
N ALA A 62 6.78 -5.29 -7.36
CA ALA A 62 6.68 -6.49 -6.55
C ALA A 62 7.03 -7.73 -7.39
N VAL A 63 8.00 -8.49 -6.90
CA VAL A 63 8.50 -9.70 -7.53
C VAL A 63 8.35 -10.89 -6.58
N ALA A 64 8.19 -12.08 -7.17
CA ALA A 64 8.25 -13.31 -6.40
C ALA A 64 9.67 -13.49 -5.83
N PRO A 65 9.80 -14.11 -4.65
CA PRO A 65 11.09 -14.36 -4.06
C PRO A 65 11.90 -15.36 -4.88
N ALA A 66 13.22 -15.18 -4.93
CA ALA A 66 14.11 -16.08 -5.67
C ALA A 66 14.08 -17.52 -5.11
N GLN A 67 13.76 -17.66 -3.83
CA GLN A 67 13.55 -18.93 -3.14
C GLN A 67 12.17 -18.93 -2.49
N ALA A 68 11.47 -20.06 -2.56
CA ALA A 68 10.18 -20.20 -1.88
C ALA A 68 10.35 -19.98 -0.37
N ARG A 69 9.57 -19.05 0.18
CA ARG A 69 9.55 -18.74 1.61
C ARG A 69 8.24 -19.30 2.19
N PRO A 70 8.28 -20.05 3.31
CA PRO A 70 7.06 -20.58 3.90
C PRO A 70 6.16 -19.44 4.38
N ALA A 71 4.86 -19.60 4.21
CA ALA A 71 3.90 -18.63 4.76
C ALA A 71 3.99 -18.64 6.29
N PRO A 72 4.12 -17.48 6.94
CA PRO A 72 4.24 -17.42 8.39
C PRO A 72 2.90 -17.76 9.06
N ALA A 73 2.97 -18.44 10.22
CA ALA A 73 1.79 -18.78 11.01
C ALA A 73 1.10 -17.53 11.59
N THR A 74 1.89 -16.50 11.91
CA THR A 74 1.45 -15.21 12.44
C THR A 74 2.17 -14.09 11.70
N ARG A 75 1.50 -12.95 11.52
CA ARG A 75 2.09 -11.74 10.91
C ARG A 75 2.43 -10.74 12.01
N GLU A 76 3.71 -10.43 12.16
CA GLU A 76 4.18 -9.35 13.02
C GLU A 76 4.39 -8.05 12.24
N LEU A 77 4.69 -6.98 12.97
CA LEU A 77 5.10 -5.73 12.35
C LEU A 77 6.48 -5.92 11.71
N PRO A 78 6.70 -5.45 10.47
CA PRO A 78 8.00 -5.59 9.84
C PRO A 78 9.06 -4.82 10.61
N ARG A 79 10.27 -5.38 10.66
CA ARG A 79 11.43 -4.64 11.12
C ARG A 79 11.74 -3.55 10.10
N VAL A 80 11.86 -2.31 10.59
CA VAL A 80 12.17 -1.15 9.76
C VAL A 80 13.59 -0.71 10.06
N LEU A 81 14.44 -0.67 9.03
CA LEU A 81 15.82 -0.20 9.11
C LEU A 81 15.98 1.01 8.20
N ARG A 82 16.69 2.03 8.65
CA ARG A 82 17.05 3.20 7.83
C ARG A 82 18.53 3.10 7.46
N GLY A 83 18.82 3.15 6.17
CA GLY A 83 20.18 3.22 5.64
C GLY A 83 20.78 4.63 5.80
N GLU A 84 22.11 4.71 5.68
CA GLU A 84 22.85 5.99 5.70
C GLU A 84 22.46 6.91 4.54
N ASP A 85 22.06 6.32 3.41
CA ASP A 85 21.52 6.99 2.22
C ASP A 85 20.07 7.51 2.40
N GLY A 86 19.46 7.28 3.57
CA GLY A 86 18.08 7.64 3.87
C GLY A 86 17.04 6.68 3.30
N ALA A 87 17.46 5.62 2.60
CA ALA A 87 16.56 4.56 2.15
C ALA A 87 16.01 3.78 3.36
N LEU A 88 14.81 3.23 3.21
CA LEU A 88 14.20 2.36 4.22
C LEU A 88 14.23 0.92 3.74
N ARG A 89 14.51 0.01 4.66
CA ARG A 89 14.34 -1.43 4.47
C ARG A 89 13.25 -1.92 5.41
N LEU A 90 12.34 -2.72 4.89
CA LEU A 90 11.33 -3.42 5.66
C LEU A 90 11.57 -4.92 5.50
N ALA A 91 11.72 -5.62 6.61
CA ALA A 91 11.86 -7.07 6.63
C ALA A 91 10.72 -7.68 7.43
N GLY A 92 9.87 -8.44 6.74
CA GLY A 92 8.90 -9.35 7.35
C GLY A 92 9.44 -10.77 7.39
N GLU A 93 8.58 -11.72 7.76
CA GLU A 93 8.94 -13.13 7.89
C GLU A 93 9.18 -13.79 6.53
N ASP A 94 8.40 -13.42 5.52
CA ASP A 94 8.42 -14.00 4.18
C ASP A 94 8.68 -12.97 3.07
N TYR A 95 9.06 -11.74 3.44
CA TYR A 95 9.33 -10.70 2.45
C TYR A 95 10.40 -9.71 2.90
N ASP A 96 11.08 -9.14 1.92
CA ASP A 96 11.96 -7.99 2.07
C ASP A 96 11.49 -6.87 1.14
N ALA A 97 11.63 -5.63 1.59
CA ALA A 97 11.35 -4.48 0.75
C ALA A 97 12.34 -3.36 0.98
N THR A 98 12.62 -2.61 -0.08
CA THR A 98 13.42 -1.38 -0.06
C THR A 98 12.57 -0.23 -0.56
N LEU A 99 12.68 0.93 0.10
CA LEU A 99 12.09 2.19 -0.34
C LEU A 99 13.18 3.23 -0.45
N SER A 100 13.17 4.01 -1.54
CA SER A 100 14.09 5.13 -1.74
C SER A 100 13.95 6.21 -0.66
N ALA A 101 14.98 7.05 -0.53
CA ALA A 101 15.00 8.16 0.41
C ALA A 101 13.95 9.24 0.15
N ASP A 102 13.37 9.35 -1.04
CA ASP A 102 12.22 10.22 -1.33
C ASP A 102 10.86 9.51 -1.09
N GLY A 103 10.88 8.17 -0.96
CA GLY A 103 9.69 7.33 -0.82
C GLY A 103 8.88 7.15 -2.10
N LEU A 104 9.45 7.50 -3.26
CA LEU A 104 8.81 7.36 -4.57
C LEU A 104 9.08 6.04 -5.25
N GLN A 105 10.16 5.35 -4.92
CA GLN A 105 10.49 4.06 -5.50
C GLN A 105 10.49 3.03 -4.39
N ALA A 106 9.85 1.90 -4.65
CA ALA A 106 9.87 0.76 -3.76
C ALA A 106 10.03 -0.54 -4.55
N HIS A 107 10.80 -1.45 -3.98
CA HIS A 107 10.92 -2.81 -4.47
C HIS A 107 10.52 -3.77 -3.36
N VAL A 108 9.67 -4.75 -3.70
CA VAL A 108 9.18 -5.77 -2.77
C VAL A 108 9.50 -7.14 -3.34
N GLU A 109 10.24 -7.93 -2.57
CA GLU A 109 10.46 -9.34 -2.83
C GLU A 109 9.68 -10.14 -1.79
N GLY A 110 8.64 -10.85 -2.21
CA GLY A 110 7.85 -11.66 -1.29
C GLY A 110 6.56 -12.21 -1.92
N PRO A 111 5.99 -13.27 -1.34
CA PRO A 111 4.80 -13.89 -1.89
C PRO A 111 3.52 -13.12 -1.51
N GLY A 112 2.60 -13.08 -2.47
CA GLY A 112 1.23 -12.65 -2.23
C GLY A 112 1.04 -11.17 -1.93
N ARG A 113 -0.13 -10.87 -1.38
CA ARG A 113 -0.68 -9.51 -1.29
C ARG A 113 -0.18 -8.70 -0.10
N PHE A 114 0.11 -9.37 1.01
CA PHE A 114 0.45 -8.71 2.28
C PHE A 114 1.70 -7.82 2.18
N PRO A 115 2.84 -8.28 1.60
CA PRO A 115 4.04 -7.45 1.47
C PRO A 115 3.79 -6.16 0.69
N VAL A 116 3.07 -6.27 -0.44
CA VAL A 116 2.74 -5.14 -1.32
C VAL A 116 1.88 -4.12 -0.59
N GLU A 117 0.84 -4.56 0.12
CA GLU A 117 0.01 -3.65 0.92
C GLU A 117 0.78 -2.92 2.01
N THR A 118 1.63 -3.63 2.73
CA THR A 118 2.38 -3.05 3.84
C THR A 118 3.29 -1.94 3.34
N VAL A 119 3.98 -2.18 2.22
CA VAL A 119 4.86 -1.19 1.59
C VAL A 119 4.06 -0.03 1.00
N LEU A 120 2.92 -0.28 0.35
CA LEU A 120 2.02 0.78 -0.11
C LEU A 120 1.56 1.69 1.03
N LYS A 121 1.19 1.13 2.18
CA LYS A 121 0.79 1.91 3.37
C LYS A 121 1.94 2.79 3.86
N VAL A 122 3.17 2.28 3.87
CA VAL A 122 4.36 3.06 4.27
C VAL A 122 4.63 4.20 3.28
N MET A 123 4.57 3.94 1.97
CA MET A 123 4.74 4.96 0.92
C MET A 123 3.67 6.05 1.03
N LEU A 124 2.39 5.66 1.15
CA LEU A 124 1.27 6.57 1.29
C LEU A 124 1.36 7.39 2.59
N ALA A 125 1.64 6.75 3.72
CA ALA A 125 1.80 7.43 5.00
C ALA A 125 2.91 8.49 4.93
N ARG A 126 4.03 8.17 4.29
CA ARG A 126 5.15 9.09 4.10
C ARG A 126 4.77 10.27 3.20
N ALA A 127 4.09 10.01 2.09
CA ALA A 127 3.63 11.05 1.19
C ALA A 127 2.56 11.96 1.83
N LEU A 128 1.71 11.41 2.69
CA LEU A 128 0.74 12.18 3.47
C LEU A 128 1.45 13.03 4.53
N ALA A 129 2.39 12.47 5.28
CA ALA A 129 3.15 13.19 6.31
C ALA A 129 3.86 14.43 5.76
N ARG A 130 4.45 14.34 4.56
CA ARG A 130 5.07 15.51 3.88
C ARG A 130 4.09 16.65 3.58
N ARG A 131 2.80 16.35 3.48
CA ARG A 131 1.72 17.31 3.19
C ARG A 131 0.90 17.66 4.45
N GLY A 132 1.41 17.34 5.64
CA GLY A 132 0.69 17.54 6.91
C GLY A 132 -0.49 16.59 7.13
N GLY A 133 -0.59 15.53 6.33
CA GLY A 133 -1.63 14.51 6.44
C GLY A 133 -1.19 13.28 7.25
N LEU A 134 -2.14 12.37 7.46
CA LEU A 134 -1.97 11.17 8.27
C LEU A 134 -2.71 9.96 7.66
N LEU A 135 -2.19 8.76 7.91
CA LEU A 135 -2.85 7.51 7.56
C LEU A 135 -3.29 6.80 8.85
N VAL A 136 -4.60 6.61 9.04
CA VAL A 136 -5.15 5.93 10.21
C VAL A 136 -5.69 4.57 9.83
N HIS A 137 -5.38 3.56 10.65
CA HIS A 137 -6.10 2.30 10.62
C HIS A 137 -7.45 2.46 11.34
N GLY A 138 -8.49 2.81 10.57
CA GLY A 138 -9.81 3.13 11.10
C GLY A 138 -10.93 2.82 10.11
N VAL A 139 -12.15 3.23 10.45
CA VAL A 139 -13.26 3.40 9.51
C VAL A 139 -13.80 4.82 9.65
N ALA A 140 -14.01 5.51 8.53
CA ALA A 140 -14.56 6.85 8.52
C ALA A 140 -15.95 6.85 7.88
N VAL A 141 -16.91 7.49 8.53
CA VAL A 141 -18.30 7.58 8.09
C VAL A 141 -18.77 9.03 8.09
N ALA A 142 -19.74 9.34 7.22
CA ALA A 142 -20.39 10.65 7.18
C ALA A 142 -21.89 10.55 7.51
N HIS A 143 -22.38 11.55 8.24
CA HIS A 143 -23.78 11.74 8.59
C HIS A 143 -24.10 13.23 8.70
N GLN A 144 -25.13 13.70 7.99
CA GLN A 144 -25.64 15.08 8.08
C GLN A 144 -24.55 16.16 8.01
N GLY A 145 -23.65 16.06 7.03
CA GLY A 145 -22.56 17.02 6.82
C GLY A 145 -21.41 16.92 7.83
N ARG A 146 -21.43 15.94 8.74
CA ARG A 146 -20.34 15.65 9.69
C ARG A 146 -19.66 14.33 9.34
N ALA A 147 -18.40 14.20 9.74
CA ALA A 147 -17.63 12.96 9.63
C ALA A 147 -17.21 12.48 11.02
N ALA A 148 -17.16 11.17 11.20
CA ALA A 148 -16.63 10.52 12.39
C ALA A 148 -15.61 9.45 11.98
N LEU A 149 -14.49 9.38 12.71
CA LEU A 149 -13.44 8.38 12.53
C LEU A 149 -13.43 7.45 13.74
N PHE A 150 -13.61 6.16 13.48
CA PHE A 150 -13.56 5.11 14.49
C PHE A 150 -12.25 4.35 14.39
N THR A 151 -11.51 4.32 15.49
CA THR A 151 -10.24 3.60 15.63
C THR A 151 -10.35 2.55 16.73
N GLY A 152 -9.37 1.65 16.81
CA GLY A 152 -9.35 0.58 17.82
C GLY A 152 -8.47 -0.58 17.38
N HIS A 153 -8.18 -1.48 18.31
CA HIS A 153 -7.37 -2.68 18.02
C HIS A 153 -8.00 -3.57 16.94
N SER A 154 -7.21 -4.50 16.39
CA SER A 154 -7.76 -5.52 15.48
C SER A 154 -8.84 -6.32 16.20
N GLY A 155 -9.98 -6.56 15.56
CA GLY A 155 -11.14 -7.21 16.18
C GLY A 155 -12.12 -6.27 16.91
N ALA A 156 -11.82 -4.98 17.08
CA ALA A 156 -12.72 -4.01 17.74
C ALA A 156 -14.02 -3.67 16.94
N GLY A 157 -14.31 -4.37 15.84
CA GLY A 157 -15.55 -4.19 15.07
C GLY A 157 -15.56 -3.07 14.03
N LYS A 158 -14.42 -2.44 13.71
CA LYS A 158 -14.33 -1.33 12.72
C LYS A 158 -14.95 -1.69 11.36
N SER A 159 -14.57 -2.83 10.79
CA SER A 159 -15.10 -3.31 9.50
C SER A 159 -16.60 -3.62 9.58
N THR A 160 -17.04 -4.18 10.72
CA THR A 160 -18.46 -4.46 10.99
C THR A 160 -19.27 -3.17 11.04
N LEU A 161 -18.78 -2.14 11.73
CA LEU A 161 -19.42 -0.83 11.80
C LEU A 161 -19.57 -0.21 10.41
N GLY A 162 -18.50 -0.20 9.61
CA GLY A 162 -18.56 0.32 8.24
C GLY A 162 -19.59 -0.40 7.37
N ALA A 163 -19.65 -1.73 7.46
CA ALA A 163 -20.62 -2.52 6.71
C ALA A 163 -22.07 -2.27 7.16
N LEU A 164 -22.31 -2.17 8.47
CA LEU A 164 -23.63 -1.86 9.02
C LEU A 164 -24.08 -0.44 8.64
N TRP A 165 -23.16 0.52 8.70
CA TRP A 165 -23.44 1.91 8.30
C TRP A 165 -23.84 2.00 6.83
N ALA A 166 -23.08 1.35 5.94
CA ALA A 166 -23.40 1.28 4.51
C ALA A 166 -24.77 0.60 4.26
N ARG A 167 -25.07 -0.50 4.96
CA ARG A 167 -26.36 -1.20 4.85
C ARG A 167 -27.54 -0.36 5.33
N ALA A 168 -27.31 0.56 6.26
CA ALA A 168 -28.31 1.53 6.72
C ALA A 168 -28.47 2.74 5.78
N GLY A 169 -27.80 2.75 4.61
CA GLY A 169 -27.81 3.87 3.67
C GLY A 169 -26.84 5.01 4.03
N GLY A 170 -26.01 4.80 5.04
CA GLY A 170 -24.99 5.77 5.45
C GLY A 170 -23.78 5.80 4.51
N GLN A 171 -23.13 6.96 4.42
CA GLN A 171 -21.92 7.12 3.59
C GLN A 171 -20.67 6.65 4.35
N VAL A 172 -19.95 5.68 3.78
CA VAL A 172 -18.60 5.29 4.22
C VAL A 172 -17.56 6.02 3.37
N LEU A 173 -16.67 6.75 4.05
CA LEU A 173 -15.64 7.58 3.43
C LEU A 173 -14.36 6.80 3.13
N SER A 174 -13.94 5.91 4.05
CA SER A 174 -12.75 5.06 3.93
C SER A 174 -12.90 3.78 4.73
#